data_AF-A0A7S4CET9-F1
#
_entry.id   AF-A0A7S4CET9-F1
#
_cell.length_a   1.000
_cell.length_b   1.000
_cell.length_c   1.000
_cell.angle_alpha   90.00
_cell.angle_beta   90.00
_cell.angle_gamma   90.00
#
_symmetry.space_group_name_H-M   'P 1'
#
loop_
_entity.id
_entity.type
_entity.pdbx_description
1 polymer ?
#
loop_
_entity_poly.entity_id
_entity_poly.type
_entity_poly.pdbx_seq_one_letter_code
_entity_poly.pdbx_strand_id
1 'polypeptide(L)'
;EGSPGVGKTTLVEALGAAYGVPVVRINLSEQTDMMDLLGAYLPDHSGDDGNPKFMWSEGLLLQAIERGHWVILDELNLASQSVLEGLNSILDHRRELYIPETGKVVRPKEGFWIFGCQNPLSQGGGRKGLPRSFLNRFSR
;
A
#
# COMPACT_ATOMS: atom_id res chain seq x y z
N GLU A 1 11.10 -8.17 9.51
CA GLU A 1 10.88 -7.56 10.85
C GLU A 1 12.22 -7.11 11.43
N GLY A 2 12.25 -6.07 12.24
CA GLY A 2 13.43 -5.73 13.03
C GLY A 2 13.25 -4.40 13.76
N SER A 3 14.18 -4.05 14.65
CA SER A 3 14.10 -2.82 15.43
C SER A 3 13.97 -1.56 14.56
N PRO A 4 13.31 -0.49 15.05
CA PRO A 4 13.30 0.81 14.40
C PRO A 4 14.72 1.32 14.15
N GLY A 5 14.89 2.09 13.06
CA GLY A 5 16.16 2.78 12.79
C GLY A 5 17.29 1.91 12.23
N VAL A 6 17.11 0.60 12.05
CA VAL A 6 18.16 -0.29 11.50
C VAL A 6 18.31 -0.19 9.96
N GLY A 7 17.65 0.77 9.31
CA GLY A 7 17.84 1.06 7.88
C GLY A 7 17.08 0.15 6.90
N LYS A 8 16.05 -0.58 7.33
CA LYS A 8 15.26 -1.46 6.44
C LYS A 8 14.65 -0.70 5.25
N THR A 9 13.98 0.41 5.54
CA THR A 9 13.39 1.31 4.55
C THR A 9 14.48 1.89 3.65
N THR A 10 15.56 2.40 4.25
CA THR A 10 16.71 2.99 3.54
C THR A 10 17.37 2.01 2.57
N LEU A 11 17.45 0.71 2.93
CA LEU A 11 18.01 -0.32 2.05
C LEU A 11 17.17 -0.48 0.77
N VAL A 12 15.85 -0.53 0.90
CA VAL A 12 14.94 -0.68 -0.25
C VAL A 12 14.97 0.58 -1.12
N GLU A 13 14.97 1.76 -0.52
CA GLU A 13 15.09 3.04 -1.22
C GLU A 13 16.41 3.14 -2.01
N ALA A 14 17.53 2.77 -1.39
CA ALA A 14 18.83 2.75 -2.04
C ALA A 14 18.88 1.74 -3.20
N LEU A 15 18.27 0.57 -3.03
CA LEU A 15 18.17 -0.45 -4.07
C LEU A 15 17.34 0.05 -5.26
N GLY A 16 16.17 0.63 -5.00
CA GLY A 16 15.33 1.21 -6.05
C GLY A 16 16.06 2.30 -6.82
N ALA A 17 16.77 3.20 -6.12
CA ALA A 17 17.60 4.22 -6.75
C ALA A 17 18.70 3.62 -7.64
N ALA A 18 19.37 2.55 -7.19
CA ALA A 18 20.40 1.88 -7.96
C ALA A 18 19.87 1.21 -9.25
N TYR A 19 18.63 0.71 -9.23
CA TYR A 19 17.96 0.14 -10.41
C TYR A 19 17.16 1.17 -11.23
N GLY A 20 17.15 2.44 -10.83
CA GLY A 20 16.35 3.48 -11.48
C GLY A 20 14.83 3.27 -11.34
N VAL A 21 14.39 2.54 -10.32
CA VAL A 21 12.97 2.27 -10.05
C VAL A 21 12.48 3.17 -8.92
N PRO A 22 11.45 4.01 -9.15
CA PRO A 22 10.86 4.81 -8.08
C PRO A 22 10.33 3.94 -6.93
N VAL A 23 10.58 4.38 -5.71
CA VAL A 23 10.10 3.72 -4.48
C VAL A 23 9.09 4.62 -3.79
N VAL A 24 7.89 4.11 -3.59
CA VAL A 24 6.79 4.77 -2.88
C VAL A 24 6.69 4.19 -1.48
N ARG A 25 6.74 5.04 -0.46
CA ARG A 25 6.59 4.63 0.94
C ARG A 25 5.18 4.96 1.42
N ILE A 26 4.49 3.96 1.96
CA ILE A 26 3.16 4.08 2.54
C ILE A 26 3.25 3.65 3.99
N ASN A 27 2.98 4.56 4.91
CA ASN A 27 2.94 4.24 6.34
C ASN A 27 1.51 3.86 6.74
N LEU A 28 1.34 2.65 7.27
CA LEU A 28 0.04 2.11 7.66
C LEU A 28 -0.26 2.39 9.12
N SER A 29 -1.54 2.57 9.43
CA SER A 29 -2.03 2.81 10.78
C SER A 29 -3.41 2.17 10.95
N GLU A 30 -3.95 2.22 12.17
CA GLU A 30 -5.33 1.76 12.42
C GLU A 30 -6.38 2.64 11.73
N GLN A 31 -6.02 3.87 11.34
CA GLN A 31 -6.88 4.83 10.66
C GLN A 31 -6.81 4.73 9.14
N THR A 32 -5.82 3.99 8.60
CA THR A 32 -5.68 3.81 7.16
C THR A 32 -6.82 2.94 6.64
N ASP A 33 -7.48 3.41 5.58
CA ASP A 33 -8.52 2.67 4.86
C ASP A 33 -8.04 2.24 3.46
N MET A 34 -8.73 1.28 2.85
CA MET A 34 -8.46 0.88 1.46
C MET A 34 -8.69 2.05 0.47
N MET A 35 -9.59 2.98 0.77
CA MET A 35 -9.79 4.18 -0.02
C MET A 35 -8.55 5.09 -0.06
N ASP A 36 -7.77 5.16 1.02
CA ASP A 36 -6.51 5.91 1.04
C ASP A 36 -5.45 5.29 0.11
N LEU A 37 -5.47 3.97 0.01
CA LEU A 37 -4.50 3.19 -0.76
C LEU A 37 -4.85 3.16 -2.25
N LEU A 38 -6.13 2.95 -2.57
CA LEU A 38 -6.57 2.72 -3.95
C LEU A 38 -7.17 3.96 -4.59
N GLY A 39 -7.82 4.81 -3.81
CA GLY A 39 -8.46 6.01 -4.28
C GLY A 39 -9.92 6.12 -3.85
N ALA A 40 -10.45 7.31 -4.02
CA ALA A 40 -11.83 7.66 -3.71
C ALA A 40 -12.32 8.78 -4.63
N TYR A 41 -13.64 8.97 -4.68
CA TYR A 41 -14.22 10.17 -5.28
C TYR A 41 -14.13 11.33 -4.27
N LEU A 42 -13.33 12.33 -4.62
CA LEU A 42 -13.15 13.54 -3.81
C LEU A 42 -13.93 14.71 -4.42
N PRO A 43 -14.39 15.67 -3.61
CA PRO A 43 -14.98 16.90 -4.12
C PRO A 43 -14.02 17.62 -5.07
N ASP A 44 -14.52 17.97 -6.24
CA ASP A 44 -13.82 18.78 -7.22
C ASP A 44 -14.19 20.26 -7.03
N HIS A 45 -13.21 21.04 -6.58
CA HIS A 45 -13.36 22.49 -6.35
C HIS A 45 -13.02 23.35 -7.57
N SER A 46 -12.76 22.73 -8.74
CA SER A 46 -12.41 23.46 -9.96
C SER A 46 -13.60 24.04 -10.73
N GLY A 47 -14.84 23.64 -10.39
CA GLY A 47 -16.06 24.13 -11.02
C GLY A 47 -16.71 25.29 -10.26
N ASP A 48 -16.82 26.46 -10.90
CA ASP A 48 -17.47 27.67 -10.37
C ASP A 48 -19.02 27.65 -10.52
N ASP A 49 -19.59 26.52 -10.95
CA ASP A 49 -21.01 26.40 -11.35
C ASP A 49 -21.97 26.16 -10.18
N GLY A 50 -21.51 26.23 -8.93
CA GLY A 50 -22.34 26.00 -7.72
C GLY A 50 -22.84 24.55 -7.52
N ASN A 51 -22.52 23.62 -8.42
CA ASN A 51 -22.88 22.20 -8.31
C ASN A 51 -21.68 21.39 -7.79
N PRO A 52 -21.84 20.60 -6.71
CA PRO A 52 -20.77 19.73 -6.22
C PRO A 52 -20.45 18.66 -7.28
N LYS A 53 -19.25 18.74 -7.85
CA LYS A 53 -18.68 17.72 -8.73
C LYS A 53 -17.77 16.83 -7.88
N PHE A 54 -17.72 15.55 -8.21
CA PHE A 54 -16.80 14.60 -7.60
C PHE A 54 -15.88 14.04 -8.67
N MET A 55 -14.60 13.97 -8.39
CA MET A 55 -13.60 13.41 -9.27
C MET A 55 -12.89 12.23 -8.61
N TRP A 56 -12.63 11.20 -9.40
CA TRP A 56 -11.81 10.08 -8.96
C TRP A 56 -10.39 10.56 -8.69
N SER A 57 -9.90 10.30 -7.47
CA SER A 57 -8.53 10.56 -7.05
C SER A 57 -7.87 9.24 -6.71
N GLU A 58 -6.83 8.87 -7.47
CA GLU A 58 -6.09 7.63 -7.27
C GLU A 58 -5.23 7.66 -6.00
N GLY A 59 -5.31 6.59 -5.20
CA GLY A 59 -4.46 6.41 -4.03
C GLY A 59 -3.02 6.02 -4.39
N LEU A 60 -2.10 6.16 -3.43
CA LEU A 60 -0.68 5.97 -3.68
C LEU A 60 -0.32 4.54 -4.11
N LEU A 61 -1.01 3.53 -3.56
CA LEU A 61 -0.75 2.13 -3.92
C LEU A 61 -1.22 1.86 -5.35
N LEU A 62 -2.40 2.36 -5.75
CA LEU A 62 -2.90 2.20 -7.12
C LEU A 62 -1.95 2.85 -8.14
N GLN A 63 -1.53 4.09 -7.90
CA GLN A 63 -0.57 4.78 -8.77
C GLN A 63 0.73 3.98 -8.91
N ALA A 64 1.25 3.42 -7.82
CA ALA A 64 2.46 2.62 -7.85
C ALA A 64 2.30 1.32 -8.64
N ILE A 65 1.17 0.62 -8.49
CA ILE A 65 0.83 -0.60 -9.24
C ILE A 65 0.83 -0.31 -10.74
N GLU A 66 0.11 0.73 -11.17
CA GLU A 66 -0.04 1.09 -12.58
C GLU A 66 1.24 1.66 -13.21
N ARG A 67 2.12 2.24 -12.39
CA ARG A 67 3.41 2.79 -12.85
C ARG A 67 4.58 1.83 -12.69
N GLY A 68 4.36 0.65 -12.09
CA GLY A 68 5.42 -0.34 -11.85
C GLY A 68 6.45 0.11 -10.82
N HIS A 69 6.07 0.98 -9.89
CA HIS A 69 6.95 1.46 -8.83
C HIS A 69 7.08 0.42 -7.72
N TRP A 70 8.19 0.45 -6.99
CA TRP A 70 8.31 -0.35 -5.78
C TRP A 70 7.52 0.31 -4.65
N VAL A 71 6.93 -0.50 -3.78
CA VAL A 71 6.14 -0.01 -2.65
C VAL A 71 6.71 -0.56 -1.36
N ILE A 72 6.99 0.32 -0.41
CA ILE A 72 7.25 -0.05 0.98
C ILE A 72 5.98 0.18 1.78
N LEU A 73 5.44 -0.89 2.36
CA LEU A 73 4.36 -0.83 3.36
C LEU A 73 5.01 -0.84 4.74
N ASP A 74 5.11 0.34 5.35
CA ASP A 74 5.63 0.52 6.71
C ASP A 74 4.53 0.30 7.74
N GLU A 75 4.94 -0.18 8.92
CA GLU A 75 4.06 -0.47 10.06
C GLU A 75 2.86 -1.37 9.70
N LEU A 76 3.10 -2.42 8.89
CA LEU A 76 2.07 -3.39 8.48
C LEU A 76 1.24 -3.95 9.65
N ASN A 77 1.86 -4.10 10.82
CA ASN A 77 1.20 -4.61 12.02
C ASN A 77 0.31 -3.59 12.76
N LEU A 78 0.20 -2.36 12.26
CA LEU A 78 -0.80 -1.37 12.70
C LEU A 78 -2.00 -1.30 11.75
N ALA A 79 -1.92 -1.89 10.55
CA ALA A 79 -3.01 -1.88 9.60
C ALA A 79 -4.25 -2.60 10.17
N SER A 80 -5.43 -2.12 9.79
CA SER A 80 -6.69 -2.80 10.08
C SER A 80 -6.79 -4.14 9.34
N GLN A 81 -7.63 -5.05 9.83
CA GLN A 81 -7.83 -6.35 9.19
C GLN A 81 -8.39 -6.21 7.77
N SER A 82 -9.29 -5.25 7.53
CA SER A 82 -9.84 -4.96 6.20
C SER A 82 -8.76 -4.52 5.21
N VAL A 83 -7.79 -3.71 5.65
CA VAL A 83 -6.64 -3.33 4.81
C VAL A 83 -5.76 -4.54 4.50
N LEU A 84 -5.42 -5.35 5.50
CA LEU A 84 -4.64 -6.58 5.27
C LEU A 84 -5.35 -7.55 4.32
N GLU A 85 -6.69 -7.66 4.43
CA GLU A 85 -7.50 -8.46 3.52
C GLU A 85 -7.52 -7.89 2.10
N GLY A 86 -7.69 -6.58 1.95
CA GLY A 86 -7.63 -5.90 0.66
C GLY A 86 -6.28 -6.07 -0.04
N LEU A 87 -5.18 -5.99 0.72
CA LEU A 87 -3.82 -6.22 0.24
C LEU A 87 -3.58 -7.67 -0.23
N ASN A 88 -4.33 -8.67 0.25
CA ASN A 88 -4.13 -10.05 -0.21
C ASN A 88 -4.35 -10.21 -1.72
N SER A 89 -5.25 -9.43 -2.31
CA SER A 89 -5.55 -9.49 -3.75
C SER A 89 -4.31 -9.23 -4.62
N ILE A 90 -3.44 -8.32 -4.18
CA ILE A 90 -2.21 -7.96 -4.89
C ILE A 90 -0.99 -8.78 -4.45
N LEU A 91 -1.04 -9.37 -3.26
CA LEU A 91 0.03 -10.19 -2.67
C LEU A 91 -0.10 -11.69 -2.98
N ASP A 92 -1.26 -12.17 -3.44
CA ASP A 92 -1.43 -13.56 -3.87
C ASP A 92 -1.00 -13.79 -5.34
N HIS A 93 -0.93 -15.06 -5.74
CA HIS A 93 -0.56 -15.53 -7.08
C HIS A 93 -1.33 -14.90 -8.25
N ARG A 94 -2.57 -14.48 -8.06
CA ARG A 94 -3.42 -13.80 -9.05
C ARG A 94 -2.85 -12.44 -9.43
N ARG A 95 -2.29 -11.69 -8.47
CA ARG A 95 -1.79 -10.32 -8.66
C ARG A 95 -2.79 -9.43 -9.41
N GLU A 96 -4.06 -9.47 -9.01
CA GLU A 96 -5.12 -8.65 -9.59
C GLU A 96 -5.87 -7.91 -8.50
N LEU A 97 -6.11 -6.63 -8.73
CA LEU A 97 -6.85 -5.77 -7.82
C LEU A 97 -8.13 -5.27 -8.51
N TYR A 98 -9.28 -5.63 -7.97
CA TYR A 98 -10.56 -5.06 -8.39
C TYR A 98 -10.89 -3.82 -7.55
N ILE A 99 -11.26 -2.73 -8.21
CA ILE A 99 -11.64 -1.46 -7.58
C ILE A 99 -13.15 -1.25 -7.79
N PRO A 100 -13.98 -1.53 -6.76
CA PRO A 100 -15.43 -1.44 -6.87
C PRO A 100 -15.95 -0.08 -7.35
N GLU A 101 -15.31 1.00 -6.91
CA GLU A 101 -15.69 2.39 -7.18
C GLU A 101 -15.56 2.78 -8.66
N THR A 102 -14.67 2.11 -9.39
CA THR A 102 -14.43 2.37 -10.82
C THR A 102 -14.81 1.20 -11.72
N GLY A 103 -15.11 0.03 -11.14
CA GLY A 103 -15.36 -1.21 -11.87
C GLY A 103 -14.11 -1.77 -12.59
N LYS A 104 -12.92 -1.24 -12.30
CA LYS A 104 -11.67 -1.62 -12.99
C LYS A 104 -10.98 -2.79 -12.29
N VAL A 105 -10.33 -3.63 -13.09
CA VAL A 105 -9.35 -4.61 -12.63
C VAL A 105 -7.97 -4.13 -13.05
N VAL A 106 -7.06 -4.02 -12.09
CA VAL A 106 -5.69 -3.54 -12.28
C VAL A 106 -4.71 -4.68 -11.99
N ARG A 107 -3.67 -4.79 -12.80
CA ARG A 107 -2.59 -5.76 -12.63
C ARG A 107 -1.26 -5.01 -12.47
N PRO A 108 -0.39 -5.42 -11.53
CA PRO A 108 0.94 -4.86 -11.43
C PRO A 108 1.72 -5.00 -12.74
N LYS A 109 2.43 -3.93 -13.10
CA LYS A 109 3.42 -4.00 -14.18
C LYS A 109 4.57 -4.94 -13.82
N GLU A 110 5.27 -5.41 -14.83
CA GLU A 110 6.52 -6.15 -14.65
C GLU A 110 7.52 -5.32 -13.82
N GLY A 111 8.23 -5.98 -12.91
CA GLY A 111 9.18 -5.32 -12.01
C GLY A 111 8.55 -4.63 -10.78
N PHE A 112 7.23 -4.64 -10.62
CA PHE A 112 6.56 -4.17 -9.40
C PHE A 112 6.85 -5.09 -8.22
N TRP A 113 7.29 -4.51 -7.10
CA TRP A 113 7.57 -5.21 -5.84
C TRP A 113 6.95 -4.49 -4.65
N ILE A 114 6.45 -5.28 -3.70
CA ILE A 114 5.98 -4.81 -2.40
C ILE A 114 6.94 -5.32 -1.32
N PHE A 115 7.39 -4.38 -0.48
CA PHE A 115 8.26 -4.64 0.66
C PHE A 115 7.45 -4.36 1.94
N GLY A 116 7.27 -5.39 2.76
CA GLY A 116 6.57 -5.28 4.03
C GLY A 116 7.53 -5.02 5.19
N CYS A 117 7.39 -3.88 5.86
CA CYS A 117 8.14 -3.55 7.05
C CYS A 117 7.22 -3.51 8.28
N GLN A 118 7.71 -4.09 9.38
CA GLN A 118 7.04 -4.03 10.67
C GLN A 118 8.07 -3.96 11.80
N ASN A 119 7.69 -3.24 12.86
CA ASN A 119 8.41 -3.18 14.12
C ASN A 119 7.97 -4.33 15.04
N PRO A 120 8.83 -4.82 15.95
CA PRO A 120 8.48 -5.94 16.81
C PRO A 120 7.25 -5.68 17.68
N LEU A 121 6.45 -6.71 17.93
CA LEU A 121 5.25 -6.62 18.77
C LEU A 121 5.55 -6.13 20.20
N SER A 122 6.74 -6.46 20.72
CA SER A 122 7.19 -6.07 22.05
C SER A 122 7.33 -4.55 22.24
N GLN A 123 7.30 -3.76 21.17
CA GLN A 123 7.38 -2.29 21.25
C GLN A 123 6.04 -1.60 21.56
N GLY A 124 4.95 -2.36 21.75
CA GLY A 124 3.65 -1.80 22.13
C GLY A 124 3.03 -0.91 21.05
N GLY A 125 2.13 0.00 21.45
CA GLY A 125 1.55 1.02 20.55
C GLY A 125 0.47 0.53 19.60
N GLY A 126 -0.37 -0.43 20.00
CA GLY A 126 -1.47 -0.96 19.17
C GLY A 126 -1.04 -1.99 18.12
N ARG A 127 0.24 -2.39 18.10
CA ARG A 127 0.78 -3.40 17.16
C ARG A 127 0.15 -4.77 17.37
N LYS A 128 -0.39 -5.33 16.29
CA LYS A 128 -1.10 -6.62 16.26
C LYS A 128 -0.26 -7.68 15.57
N GLY A 129 -0.39 -8.93 16.01
CA GLY A 129 0.23 -10.04 15.30
C GLY A 129 -0.37 -10.18 13.89
N LEU A 130 0.46 -10.16 12.85
CA LEU A 130 -0.01 -10.42 11.49
C LEU A 130 -0.48 -11.88 11.35
N PRO A 131 -1.63 -12.13 10.70
CA PRO A 131 -2.10 -13.49 10.45
C PRO A 131 -1.04 -14.32 9.72
N ARG A 132 -0.86 -15.59 10.12
CA ARG A 132 0.11 -16.49 9.46
C ARG A 132 -0.18 -16.63 7.96
N SER A 133 -1.45 -16.66 7.57
CA SER A 133 -1.87 -16.70 6.17
C SER A 133 -1.38 -15.50 5.36
N PHE A 134 -1.36 -14.31 5.96
CA PHE A 134 -0.85 -13.08 5.35
C PHE A 134 0.68 -13.11 5.27
N LEU A 135 1.36 -13.51 6.34
CA LEU A 135 2.82 -13.65 6.37
C LEU A 135 3.34 -14.65 5.31
N ASN A 136 2.60 -15.71 5.04
CA ASN A 136 2.94 -16.70 4.01
C ASN A 136 2.91 -16.13 2.57
N ARG A 137 2.43 -14.89 2.38
CA ARG A 137 2.49 -14.18 1.09
C ARG A 137 3.83 -13.49 0.84
N PHE A 138 4.60 -13.23 1.90
CA PHE A 138 5.93 -12.67 1.78
C PHE A 138 6.94 -13.81 1.71
N SER A 139 7.88 -13.74 0.77
CA SER A 139 9.05 -14.62 0.78
C SER A 139 9.90 -14.31 2.00
N ARG A 140 10.24 -15.35 2.77
CA ARG A 140 11.23 -15.25 3.84
C ARG A 140 12.64 -15.12 3.27
#